data_AF-A0AAP2REX6-F1
#
_entry.id   AF-A0AAP2REX6-F1
#
_cell.length_a   1.000
_cell.length_b   1.000
_cell.length_c   1.000
_cell.angle_alpha   90.00
_cell.angle_beta   90.00
_cell.angle_gamma   90.00
#
_symmetry.space_group_name_H-M   'P 1'
#
loop_
_entity.id
_entity.type
_entity.pdbx_description
1 polymer ?
#
loop_
_entity_poly.entity_id
_entity_poly.type
_entity_poly.pdbx_seq_one_letter_code
_entity_poly.pdbx_strand_id
1 'polypeptide(L)'
;MIDRDMERTWTPIVGNFEASIANMISMGLLEDAPLEDKLDKKYRVSDLKELLEGRDIKAKGKKSELISAAIENTDQQSISDMVADVRLYVASESGKKFIETYKTDKEKEYSSMERDALGYLSKGDARRAAQRISQYRALQNYPGSQWLNRPYNVPETYIKAASSLIKYSYDDLPLNESHRKDIGMQLALSIMLGETVKESASRLLSESYDVFSWGPLVDHLKETSYCKCSGLENIKKEEVVELYTEKQILQAFAENDLECLSATHIGKGIRILPARGNSCISCYSGKNEYQWSEIDKIPKMPRHLGCHCKYVAWI
;
A
#
# COMPACT_ATOMS: atom_id res chain seq x y z
N MET A 1 -21.42 21.04 15.50
CA MET A 1 -22.05 19.94 14.72
C MET A 1 -20.98 18.91 14.38
N ILE A 2 -21.17 17.61 14.66
CA ILE A 2 -20.21 16.59 14.21
C ILE A 2 -20.23 16.55 12.68
N ASP A 3 -19.05 16.47 12.08
CA ASP A 3 -18.91 16.26 10.65
C ASP A 3 -19.64 14.97 10.26
N ARG A 4 -20.76 15.10 9.52
CA ARG A 4 -21.60 13.97 9.12
C ARG A 4 -20.83 12.96 8.27
N ASP A 5 -19.82 13.40 7.52
CA ASP A 5 -18.98 12.50 6.76
C ASP A 5 -18.08 11.68 7.69
N MET A 6 -17.55 12.29 8.76
CA MET A 6 -16.79 11.58 9.79
C MET A 6 -17.68 10.55 10.50
N GLU A 7 -18.87 10.94 10.97
CA GLU A 7 -19.81 10.04 11.64
C GLU A 7 -20.19 8.86 10.74
N ARG A 8 -20.57 9.11 9.49
CA ARG A 8 -20.91 8.05 8.52
C ARG A 8 -19.74 7.11 8.24
N THR A 9 -18.52 7.64 8.16
CA THR A 9 -17.31 6.85 7.85
C THR A 9 -16.92 5.95 9.01
N TRP A 10 -17.02 6.45 10.25
CA TRP A 10 -16.53 5.75 11.43
C TRP A 10 -17.58 4.89 12.14
N THR A 11 -18.87 5.18 11.99
CA THR A 11 -19.95 4.40 12.63
C THR A 11 -19.88 2.89 12.33
N PRO A 12 -19.60 2.43 11.10
CA PRO A 12 -19.41 0.99 10.82
C PRO A 12 -18.23 0.36 11.57
N ILE A 13 -17.28 1.18 12.02
CA ILE A 13 -16.02 0.77 12.63
C ILE A 13 -16.13 0.77 14.15
N VAL A 14 -16.61 1.87 14.74
CA VAL A 14 -16.63 2.08 16.20
C VAL A 14 -18.02 1.91 16.81
N GLY A 15 -19.04 1.69 16.00
CA GLY A 15 -20.45 1.66 16.43
C GLY A 15 -20.99 3.08 16.64
N ASN A 16 -21.72 3.30 17.73
CA ASN A 16 -22.30 4.60 18.03
C ASN A 16 -21.18 5.63 18.32
N PHE A 17 -20.92 6.51 17.36
CA PHE A 17 -19.79 7.43 17.38
C PHE A 17 -19.76 8.36 18.61
N GLU A 18 -20.92 8.89 19.01
CA GLU A 18 -21.06 9.76 20.20
C GLU A 18 -20.74 9.00 21.49
N ALA A 19 -21.27 7.78 21.62
CA ALA A 19 -20.97 6.92 22.76
C ALA A 19 -19.48 6.54 22.82
N SER A 20 -18.85 6.29 21.66
CA SER A 20 -17.41 6.02 21.56
C SER A 20 -16.57 7.22 22.02
N ILE A 21 -16.91 8.44 21.60
CA ILE A 21 -16.23 9.66 22.06
C ILE A 21 -16.41 9.85 23.56
N ALA A 22 -17.64 9.76 24.08
CA ALA A 22 -17.92 9.90 25.50
C ALA A 22 -17.13 8.88 26.34
N ASN A 23 -17.05 7.63 25.85
CA ASN A 23 -16.24 6.59 26.48
C ASN A 23 -14.74 6.96 26.48
N MET A 24 -14.18 7.41 25.34
CA MET A 24 -12.77 7.83 25.27
C MET A 24 -12.45 9.02 26.18
N ILE A 25 -13.37 9.97 26.34
CA ILE A 25 -13.25 11.07 27.31
C ILE A 25 -13.27 10.52 28.74
N SER A 26 -14.19 9.62 29.06
CA SER A 26 -14.28 9.00 30.39
C SER A 26 -13.04 8.19 30.76
N MET A 27 -12.36 7.60 29.76
CA MET A 27 -11.08 6.91 29.90
C MET A 27 -9.88 7.86 29.98
N GLY A 28 -10.10 9.17 29.84
CA GLY A 28 -9.05 10.18 29.82
C GLY A 28 -8.14 10.09 28.59
N LEU A 29 -8.59 9.50 27.48
CA LEU A 29 -7.83 9.39 26.23
C LEU A 29 -8.08 10.58 25.30
N LEU A 30 -9.26 11.18 25.39
CA LEU A 30 -9.62 12.41 24.69
C LEU A 30 -9.97 13.49 25.70
N GLU A 31 -9.73 14.73 25.30
CA GLU A 31 -10.16 15.92 26.02
C GLU A 31 -10.73 16.94 25.03
N ASP A 32 -11.50 17.89 25.55
CA ASP A 32 -11.96 19.04 24.77
C ASP A 32 -10.74 19.82 24.28
N ALA A 33 -10.75 20.18 22.98
CA ALA A 33 -9.68 20.99 22.43
C ALA A 33 -9.60 22.36 23.14
N PRO A 34 -8.40 22.93 23.30
CA PRO A 34 -8.22 24.29 23.80
C PRO A 34 -9.05 25.32 23.01
N LEU A 35 -9.38 26.45 23.66
CA LEU A 35 -10.19 27.50 23.03
C LEU A 35 -9.51 28.07 21.79
N GLU A 36 -8.18 28.11 21.78
CA GLU A 36 -7.32 28.49 20.66
C GLU A 36 -7.64 27.68 19.41
N ASP A 37 -7.67 26.35 19.53
CA ASP A 37 -7.92 25.42 18.42
C ASP A 37 -9.38 25.50 17.95
N LYS A 38 -10.32 25.68 18.89
CA LYS A 38 -11.75 25.86 18.57
C LYS A 38 -11.99 27.17 17.81
N LEU A 39 -11.34 28.27 18.21
CA LEU A 39 -11.38 29.55 17.50
C LEU A 39 -10.73 29.46 16.12
N ASP A 40 -9.57 28.78 16.02
CA ASP A 40 -8.90 28.55 14.74
C ASP A 40 -9.81 27.76 13.78
N LYS A 41 -10.48 26.72 14.26
CA LYS A 41 -11.39 25.95 13.41
C LYS A 41 -12.62 26.74 12.96
N LYS A 42 -13.18 27.58 13.84
CA LYS A 42 -14.45 28.30 13.58
C LYS A 42 -14.29 29.51 12.67
N TYR A 43 -13.30 30.35 12.96
CA TYR A 43 -13.23 31.69 12.41
C TYR A 43 -12.14 31.82 11.34
N ARG A 44 -12.44 32.59 10.29
CA ARG A 44 -11.44 33.04 9.33
C ARG A 44 -10.71 34.27 9.89
N VAL A 45 -9.61 34.64 9.25
CA VAL A 45 -8.84 35.84 9.62
C VAL A 45 -9.69 37.11 9.55
N SER A 46 -10.60 37.22 8.58
CA SER A 46 -11.56 38.33 8.46
C SER A 46 -12.45 38.44 9.69
N ASP A 47 -13.04 37.32 10.10
CA ASP A 47 -14.03 37.27 11.18
C ASP A 47 -13.39 37.61 12.53
N LEU A 48 -12.15 37.15 12.75
CA LEU A 48 -11.36 37.50 13.94
C LEU A 48 -11.01 38.99 13.98
N LYS A 49 -10.74 39.62 12.83
CA LYS A 49 -10.50 41.06 12.77
C LYS A 49 -11.75 41.84 13.10
N GLU A 50 -12.88 41.49 12.50
CA GLU A 50 -14.18 42.11 12.79
C GLU A 50 -14.55 41.98 14.28
N LEU A 51 -14.29 40.80 14.88
CA LEU A 51 -14.53 40.53 16.29
C LEU A 51 -13.68 41.42 17.22
N LEU A 52 -12.41 41.62 16.90
CA LEU A 52 -11.49 42.47 17.66
C LEU A 52 -11.79 43.96 17.46
N GLU A 53 -12.03 44.38 16.22
CA GLU A 53 -12.35 45.76 15.87
C GLU A 53 -13.68 46.21 16.50
N GLY A 54 -14.67 45.32 16.58
CA GLY A 54 -15.94 45.57 17.29
C GLY A 54 -15.80 45.78 18.81
N ARG A 55 -14.60 45.57 19.37
CA ARG A 55 -14.24 45.78 20.78
C ARG A 55 -13.18 46.86 20.97
N ASP A 56 -12.94 47.67 19.93
CA ASP A 56 -11.88 48.69 19.89
C ASP A 56 -10.45 48.13 20.08
N ILE A 57 -10.23 46.85 19.77
CA ILE A 57 -8.91 46.22 19.82
C ILE A 57 -8.29 46.24 18.41
N LYS A 58 -7.04 46.69 18.33
CA LYS A 58 -6.33 46.80 17.06
C LYS A 58 -6.05 45.43 16.44
N ALA A 59 -6.79 45.07 15.40
CA ALA A 59 -6.64 43.79 14.72
C ALA A 59 -5.51 43.78 13.68
N LYS A 60 -4.27 43.49 14.11
CA LYS A 60 -3.12 43.29 13.21
C LYS A 60 -2.42 41.98 13.52
N GLY A 61 -2.01 41.28 12.47
CA GLY A 61 -1.19 40.08 12.62
C GLY A 61 -1.63 38.89 11.77
N LYS A 62 -0.95 37.76 12.01
CA LYS A 62 -1.34 36.44 11.52
C LYS A 62 -2.52 35.90 12.36
N LYS A 63 -3.19 34.86 11.86
CA LYS A 63 -4.38 34.27 12.52
C LYS A 63 -4.15 33.90 13.98
N SER A 64 -3.01 33.27 14.29
CA SER A 64 -2.64 32.89 15.66
C SER A 64 -2.52 34.10 16.60
N GLU A 65 -1.95 35.21 16.12
CA GLU A 65 -1.81 36.45 16.92
C GLU A 65 -3.19 37.09 17.18
N LEU A 66 -4.10 37.02 16.21
CA LEU A 66 -5.47 37.50 16.38
C LEU A 66 -6.27 36.62 17.37
N ILE A 67 -6.08 35.30 17.35
CA ILE A 67 -6.68 34.37 18.31
C ILE A 67 -6.17 34.66 19.73
N SER A 68 -4.85 34.81 19.90
CA SER A 68 -4.27 35.19 21.20
C SER A 68 -4.82 36.52 21.68
N ALA A 69 -4.87 37.54 20.82
CA ALA A 69 -5.46 38.83 21.17
C ALA A 69 -6.93 38.72 21.56
N ALA A 70 -7.72 37.87 20.90
CA ALA A 70 -9.12 37.66 21.24
C ALA A 70 -9.28 37.03 22.63
N ILE A 71 -8.46 36.02 22.96
CA ILE A 71 -8.47 35.34 24.26
C ILE A 71 -8.00 36.27 25.39
N GLU A 72 -6.94 37.05 25.16
CA GLU A 72 -6.38 37.96 26.18
C GLU A 72 -7.31 39.13 26.52
N ASN A 73 -8.12 39.59 25.56
CA ASN A 73 -8.95 40.79 25.70
C ASN A 73 -10.46 40.48 25.83
N THR A 74 -10.81 39.20 26.04
CA THR A 74 -12.19 38.77 26.24
C THR A 74 -12.26 37.87 27.44
N ASP A 75 -13.31 37.97 28.25
CA ASP A 75 -13.49 37.05 29.37
C ASP A 75 -13.65 35.60 28.85
N GLN A 76 -13.16 34.65 29.63
CA GLN A 76 -13.09 33.25 29.23
C GLN A 76 -14.47 32.66 28.93
N GLN A 77 -15.52 33.09 29.63
CA GLN A 77 -16.89 32.60 29.40
C GLN A 77 -17.41 33.08 28.04
N SER A 78 -17.22 34.36 27.70
CA SER A 78 -17.58 34.89 26.38
C SER A 78 -16.87 34.16 25.24
N ILE A 79 -15.57 33.87 25.36
CA ILE A 79 -14.86 33.08 24.33
C ILE A 79 -15.42 31.65 24.26
N SER A 80 -15.69 31.02 25.40
CA SER A 80 -16.28 29.68 25.46
C SER A 80 -17.65 29.65 24.73
N ASP A 81 -18.51 30.62 25.00
CA ASP A 81 -19.83 30.75 24.38
C ASP A 81 -19.73 30.98 22.87
N MET A 82 -18.73 31.75 22.42
CA MET A 82 -18.47 31.97 20.99
C MET A 82 -18.12 30.69 20.23
N VAL A 83 -17.58 29.66 20.89
CA VAL A 83 -17.20 28.39 20.25
C VAL A 83 -18.02 27.20 20.75
N ALA A 84 -19.11 27.43 21.47
CA ALA A 84 -19.92 26.37 22.09
C ALA A 84 -20.52 25.36 21.08
N ASP A 85 -20.72 25.76 19.83
CA ASP A 85 -21.20 24.92 18.72
C ASP A 85 -20.09 24.09 18.03
N VAL A 86 -18.83 24.34 18.37
CA VAL A 86 -17.64 23.67 17.84
C VAL A 86 -17.22 22.54 18.75
N ARG A 87 -17.51 21.32 18.30
CA ARG A 87 -17.08 20.09 18.97
C ARG A 87 -15.76 19.65 18.35
N LEU A 88 -14.67 19.93 19.04
CA LEU A 88 -13.32 19.56 18.65
C LEU A 88 -12.66 18.87 19.84
N TYR A 89 -12.09 17.70 19.59
CA TYR A 89 -11.43 16.88 20.60
C TYR A 89 -9.97 16.66 20.21
N VAL A 90 -9.09 16.64 21.20
CA VAL A 90 -7.68 16.31 21.02
C VAL A 90 -7.32 15.11 21.89
N ALA A 91 -6.29 14.37 21.48
CA ALA A 91 -5.75 13.31 22.32
C ALA A 91 -5.06 13.95 23.53
N SER A 92 -5.46 13.55 24.73
CA SER A 92 -4.77 13.91 25.97
C SER A 92 -3.35 13.32 25.98
N GLU A 93 -2.52 13.68 26.96
CA GLU A 93 -1.21 13.04 27.13
C GLU A 93 -1.31 11.51 27.33
N SER A 94 -2.32 11.06 28.08
CA SER A 94 -2.60 9.62 28.24
C SER A 94 -3.04 9.00 26.92
N GLY A 95 -3.89 9.69 26.15
CA GLY A 95 -4.31 9.29 24.81
C GLY A 95 -3.16 9.16 23.82
N LYS A 96 -2.25 10.14 23.79
CA LYS A 96 -1.03 10.12 22.95
C LYS A 96 -0.15 8.93 23.30
N LYS A 97 0.09 8.69 24.60
CA LYS A 97 0.87 7.53 25.07
C LYS A 97 0.19 6.21 24.70
N PHE A 98 -1.14 6.15 24.81
CA PHE A 98 -1.91 4.97 24.42
C PHE A 98 -1.78 4.69 22.92
N ILE A 99 -1.93 5.71 22.07
CA ILE A 99 -1.75 5.61 20.61
C ILE A 99 -0.32 5.13 20.27
N GLU A 100 0.70 5.70 20.90
CA GLU A 100 2.09 5.33 20.64
C GLU A 100 2.41 3.89 21.06
N THR A 101 1.89 3.49 22.23
CA THR A 101 2.00 2.10 22.71
C THR A 101 1.32 1.15 21.72
N TYR A 102 0.09 1.47 21.31
CA TYR A 102 -0.65 0.68 20.33
C TYR A 102 0.10 0.57 18.99
N LYS A 103 0.67 1.67 18.47
CA LYS A 103 1.48 1.65 17.25
C LYS A 103 2.71 0.74 17.41
N THR A 104 3.44 0.91 18.50
CA THR A 104 4.64 0.11 18.81
C THR A 104 4.32 -1.38 18.89
N ASP A 105 3.22 -1.74 19.56
CA ASP A 105 2.81 -3.13 19.70
C ASP A 105 2.34 -3.71 18.35
N LYS A 106 1.61 -2.93 17.55
CA LYS A 106 1.20 -3.34 16.20
C LYS A 106 2.37 -3.52 15.25
N GLU A 107 3.38 -2.66 15.35
CA GLU A 107 4.62 -2.80 14.60
C GLU A 107 5.37 -4.08 15.01
N LYS A 108 5.50 -4.36 16.32
CA LYS A 108 6.10 -5.62 16.80
C LYS A 108 5.35 -6.85 16.32
N GLU A 109 4.02 -6.85 16.41
CA GLU A 109 3.18 -7.95 15.92
C GLU A 109 3.36 -8.15 14.41
N TYR A 110 3.40 -7.05 13.64
CA TYR A 110 3.63 -7.07 12.20
C TYR A 110 5.01 -7.63 11.86
N SER A 111 6.08 -7.10 12.46
CA SER A 111 7.44 -7.59 12.25
C SER A 111 7.61 -9.05 12.66
N SER A 112 6.91 -9.51 13.71
CA SER A 112 6.89 -10.93 14.09
C SER A 112 6.22 -11.78 13.02
N MET A 113 5.06 -11.35 12.51
CA MET A 113 4.37 -12.05 11.43
C MET A 113 5.24 -12.13 10.18
N GLU A 114 5.87 -11.03 9.79
CA GLU A 114 6.70 -10.95 8.60
C GLU A 114 7.90 -11.90 8.70
N ARG A 115 8.60 -11.88 9.84
CA ARG A 115 9.72 -12.79 10.12
C ARG A 115 9.31 -14.26 10.06
N ASP A 116 8.18 -14.61 10.67
CA ASP A 116 7.66 -15.98 10.65
C ASP A 116 7.31 -16.41 9.21
N ALA A 117 6.66 -15.52 8.44
CA ALA A 117 6.31 -15.76 7.04
C ALA A 117 7.56 -15.97 6.18
N LEU A 118 8.57 -15.11 6.29
CA LEU A 118 9.87 -15.29 5.61
C LEU A 118 10.56 -16.60 6.03
N GLY A 119 10.46 -16.98 7.31
CA GLY A 119 10.96 -18.26 7.82
C GLY A 119 10.29 -19.49 7.19
N TYR A 120 9.04 -19.37 6.73
CA TYR A 120 8.36 -20.41 5.94
C TYR A 120 8.74 -20.33 4.45
N LEU A 121 8.85 -19.13 3.89
CA LEU A 121 9.22 -18.93 2.48
C LEU A 121 10.64 -19.41 2.19
N SER A 122 11.58 -19.25 3.12
CA SER A 122 12.96 -19.76 2.99
C SER A 122 13.04 -21.29 2.92
N LYS A 123 12.00 -21.97 3.39
CA LYS A 123 11.84 -23.43 3.30
C LYS A 123 10.99 -23.85 2.09
N GLY A 124 10.57 -22.90 1.25
CA GLY A 124 9.68 -23.13 0.11
C GLY A 124 8.22 -23.38 0.49
N ASP A 125 7.80 -23.10 1.73
CA ASP A 125 6.44 -23.37 2.21
C ASP A 125 5.55 -22.11 2.15
N ALA A 126 5.16 -21.73 0.94
CA ALA A 126 4.29 -20.57 0.71
C ALA A 126 2.92 -20.73 1.38
N ARG A 127 2.42 -21.96 1.55
CA ARG A 127 1.11 -22.21 2.17
C ARG A 127 1.13 -21.92 3.67
N ARG A 128 2.18 -22.33 4.41
CA ARG A 128 2.32 -21.96 5.83
C ARG A 128 2.57 -20.46 6.01
N ALA A 129 3.35 -19.84 5.12
CA ALA A 129 3.52 -18.39 5.13
C ALA A 129 2.17 -17.66 4.97
N ALA A 130 1.35 -18.09 4.02
CA ALA A 130 0.00 -17.57 3.79
C ALA A 130 -0.93 -17.79 5.00
N GLN A 131 -0.87 -18.94 5.66
CA GLN A 131 -1.62 -19.20 6.89
C GLN A 131 -1.20 -18.25 8.02
N ARG A 132 0.10 -18.02 8.20
CA ARG A 132 0.63 -17.10 9.21
C ARG A 132 0.17 -15.66 9.00
N ILE A 133 0.18 -15.20 7.75
CA ILE A 133 -0.34 -13.88 7.34
C ILE A 133 -1.85 -13.80 7.61
N SER A 134 -2.61 -14.83 7.24
CA SER A 134 -4.06 -14.87 7.43
C SER A 134 -4.45 -14.86 8.91
N GLN A 135 -3.72 -15.59 9.76
CA GLN A 135 -3.89 -15.57 11.22
C GLN A 135 -3.66 -14.17 11.81
N TYR A 136 -2.57 -13.50 11.41
CA TYR A 136 -2.31 -12.13 11.84
C TYR A 136 -3.44 -11.19 11.42
N ARG A 137 -3.93 -11.29 10.18
CA ARG A 137 -5.03 -10.48 9.66
C ARG A 137 -6.34 -10.73 10.41
N ALA A 138 -6.64 -11.99 10.73
CA ALA A 138 -7.86 -12.35 11.47
C ALA A 138 -7.88 -11.77 12.90
N LEU A 139 -6.72 -11.47 13.48
CA LEU A 139 -6.60 -10.84 14.80
C LEU A 139 -6.63 -9.30 14.76
N GLN A 140 -6.60 -8.68 13.58
CA GLN A 140 -6.67 -7.23 13.50
C GLN A 140 -8.12 -6.75 13.63
N ASN A 141 -8.39 -5.99 14.70
CA ASN A 141 -9.71 -5.40 14.98
C ASN A 141 -10.17 -4.41 13.89
N TYR A 142 -9.24 -3.89 13.10
CA TYR A 142 -9.51 -2.94 12.03
C TYR A 142 -8.66 -3.29 10.81
N PRO A 143 -9.23 -3.93 9.77
CA PRO A 143 -8.55 -3.98 8.49
C PRO A 143 -8.41 -2.52 8.02
N GLY A 144 -7.18 -2.00 7.92
CA GLY A 144 -6.96 -0.63 7.45
C GLY A 144 -7.64 -0.36 6.11
N SER A 145 -7.80 0.90 5.69
CA SER A 145 -8.59 1.25 4.49
C SER A 145 -8.17 0.53 3.20
N GLN A 146 -6.90 0.17 3.05
CA GLN A 146 -6.39 -0.67 1.95
C GLN A 146 -6.80 -2.16 2.04
N TRP A 147 -7.31 -2.59 3.19
CA TRP A 147 -7.63 -3.97 3.56
C TRP A 147 -9.14 -4.23 3.69
N LEU A 148 -9.98 -3.19 3.78
CA LEU A 148 -11.44 -3.32 3.90
C LEU A 148 -12.09 -4.16 2.79
N ASN A 149 -11.44 -4.28 1.63
CA ASN A 149 -11.93 -5.05 0.49
C ASN A 149 -11.19 -6.37 0.25
N ARG A 150 -10.28 -6.78 1.16
CA ARG A 150 -9.50 -8.00 0.97
C ARG A 150 -9.98 -9.12 1.89
N PRO A 151 -10.10 -10.35 1.39
CA PRO A 151 -10.41 -11.49 2.24
C PRO A 151 -9.32 -11.63 3.31
N TYR A 152 -9.73 -12.01 4.53
CA TYR A 152 -8.80 -12.33 5.62
C TYR A 152 -7.77 -13.40 5.20
N ASN A 153 -8.17 -14.31 4.30
CA ASN A 153 -7.34 -15.35 3.75
C ASN A 153 -6.56 -14.86 2.51
N VAL A 154 -5.29 -15.23 2.41
CA VAL A 154 -4.51 -15.05 1.18
C VAL A 154 -5.11 -15.93 0.06
N PRO A 155 -5.47 -15.37 -1.11
CA PRO A 155 -6.07 -16.16 -2.18
C PRO A 155 -5.11 -17.23 -2.73
N GLU A 156 -5.63 -18.39 -3.14
CA GLU A 156 -4.79 -19.51 -3.64
C GLU A 156 -3.92 -19.10 -4.85
N THR A 157 -4.43 -18.21 -5.71
CA THR A 157 -3.66 -17.68 -6.85
C THR A 157 -2.38 -16.95 -6.42
N TYR A 158 -2.42 -16.25 -5.28
CA TYR A 158 -1.26 -15.58 -4.71
C TYR A 158 -0.29 -16.56 -4.05
N ILE A 159 -0.80 -17.61 -3.39
CA ILE A 159 0.03 -18.67 -2.81
C ILE A 159 0.81 -19.41 -3.91
N LYS A 160 0.15 -19.70 -5.03
CA LYS A 160 0.80 -20.30 -6.20
C LYS A 160 1.86 -19.38 -6.79
N ALA A 161 1.54 -18.09 -7.00
CA ALA A 161 2.50 -17.13 -7.53
C ALA A 161 3.72 -16.98 -6.61
N ALA A 162 3.51 -16.98 -5.29
CA ALA A 162 4.58 -16.92 -4.30
C ALA A 162 5.48 -18.15 -4.41
N SER A 163 4.88 -19.33 -4.59
CA SER A 163 5.62 -20.57 -4.81
C SER A 163 6.48 -20.53 -6.09
N SER A 164 5.98 -19.91 -7.17
CA SER A 164 6.73 -19.73 -8.42
C SER A 164 7.89 -18.75 -8.24
N LEU A 165 7.67 -17.62 -7.56
CA LEU A 165 8.70 -16.62 -7.28
C LEU A 165 9.87 -17.22 -6.48
N ILE A 166 9.60 -18.00 -5.43
CA ILE A 166 10.66 -18.62 -4.62
C ILE A 166 11.51 -19.62 -5.42
N LYS A 167 10.91 -20.29 -6.41
CA LYS A 167 11.59 -21.29 -7.26
C LYS A 167 12.33 -20.66 -8.44
N TYR A 168 12.10 -19.38 -8.72
CA TYR A 168 12.75 -18.69 -9.83
C TYR A 168 14.25 -18.53 -9.53
N SER A 169 15.11 -18.73 -10.53
CA SER A 169 16.57 -18.77 -10.31
C SER A 169 17.21 -17.38 -10.17
N TYR A 170 16.54 -16.35 -10.72
CA TYR A 170 17.03 -14.98 -10.78
C TYR A 170 18.44 -14.84 -11.37
N ASP A 171 18.88 -15.79 -12.22
CA ASP A 171 20.22 -15.79 -12.84
C ASP A 171 20.48 -14.55 -13.72
N ASP A 172 19.42 -13.82 -14.10
CA ASP A 172 19.49 -12.53 -14.78
C ASP A 172 20.03 -11.40 -13.89
N LEU A 173 20.11 -11.63 -12.57
CA LEU A 173 20.67 -10.67 -11.63
C LEU A 173 22.15 -10.96 -11.38
N PRO A 174 23.04 -9.95 -11.38
CA PRO A 174 24.46 -10.12 -11.05
C PRO A 174 24.67 -10.24 -9.53
N LEU A 175 24.00 -11.23 -8.93
CA LEU A 175 23.94 -11.49 -7.50
C LEU A 175 24.42 -12.91 -7.19
N ASN A 176 24.89 -13.14 -5.96
CA ASN A 176 25.14 -14.49 -5.48
C ASN A 176 23.81 -15.25 -5.26
N GLU A 177 23.90 -16.58 -5.12
CA GLU A 177 22.72 -17.43 -4.96
C GLU A 177 21.88 -17.08 -3.73
N SER A 178 22.51 -16.68 -2.62
CA SER A 178 21.80 -16.30 -1.38
C SER A 178 20.91 -15.09 -1.62
N HIS A 179 21.46 -14.01 -2.17
CA HIS A 179 20.70 -12.78 -2.41
C HIS A 179 19.60 -12.98 -3.47
N ARG A 180 19.81 -13.88 -4.43
CA ARG A 180 18.79 -14.25 -5.41
C ARG A 180 17.61 -14.96 -4.76
N LYS A 181 17.87 -15.86 -3.81
CA LYS A 181 16.83 -16.48 -2.98
C LYS A 181 16.09 -15.43 -2.14
N ASP A 182 16.82 -14.47 -1.56
CA ASP A 182 16.23 -13.39 -0.78
C ASP A 182 15.25 -12.55 -1.62
N ILE A 183 15.61 -12.20 -2.85
CA ILE A 183 14.71 -11.49 -3.77
C ILE A 183 13.43 -12.28 -4.03
N GLY A 184 13.53 -13.57 -4.32
CA GLY A 184 12.36 -14.43 -4.51
C GLY A 184 11.45 -14.48 -3.29
N MET A 185 12.03 -14.59 -2.09
CA MET A 185 11.27 -14.57 -0.83
C MET A 185 10.59 -13.23 -0.57
N GLN A 186 11.28 -12.11 -0.78
CA GLN A 186 10.72 -10.78 -0.56
C GLN A 186 9.58 -10.48 -1.54
N LEU A 187 9.73 -10.82 -2.82
CA LEU A 187 8.66 -10.70 -3.80
C LEU A 187 7.45 -11.59 -3.45
N ALA A 188 7.71 -12.84 -3.04
CA ALA A 188 6.68 -13.77 -2.60
C ALA A 188 5.92 -13.25 -1.37
N LEU A 189 6.63 -12.68 -0.39
CA LEU A 189 6.03 -12.03 0.77
C LEU A 189 5.17 -10.83 0.35
N SER A 190 5.71 -9.93 -0.48
CA SER A 190 5.00 -8.73 -0.96
C SER A 190 3.66 -9.05 -1.59
N ILE A 191 3.60 -10.06 -2.48
CA ILE A 191 2.32 -10.41 -3.10
C ILE A 191 1.34 -11.00 -2.09
N MET A 192 1.79 -11.81 -1.12
CA MET A 192 0.89 -12.39 -0.11
C MET A 192 0.39 -11.34 0.88
N LEU A 193 1.23 -10.36 1.21
CA LEU A 193 0.82 -9.11 1.86
C LEU A 193 -0.11 -8.31 0.94
N GLY A 194 0.01 -8.48 -0.37
CA GLY A 194 -0.77 -7.75 -1.36
C GLY A 194 -0.31 -6.30 -1.48
N GLU A 195 0.96 -6.06 -1.23
CA GLU A 195 1.60 -4.79 -1.51
C GLU A 195 1.39 -4.41 -2.99
N THR A 196 1.33 -3.11 -3.26
CA THR A 196 1.44 -2.57 -4.61
C THR A 196 2.83 -2.88 -5.18
N VAL A 197 2.99 -2.76 -6.50
CA VAL A 197 4.30 -2.92 -7.14
C VAL A 197 5.33 -1.94 -6.55
N LYS A 198 4.92 -0.69 -6.30
CA LYS A 198 5.76 0.35 -5.71
C LYS A 198 6.21 0.01 -4.28
N GLU A 199 5.31 -0.49 -3.44
CA GLU A 199 5.64 -0.95 -2.08
C GLU A 199 6.59 -2.15 -2.13
N SER A 200 6.32 -3.11 -3.01
CA SER A 200 7.16 -4.29 -3.23
C SER A 200 8.57 -3.91 -3.69
N ALA A 201 8.68 -2.95 -4.61
CA ALA A 201 9.96 -2.42 -5.08
C ALA A 201 10.72 -1.67 -3.97
N SER A 202 10.00 -0.92 -3.13
CA SER A 202 10.57 -0.22 -1.98
C SER A 202 11.14 -1.21 -0.95
N ARG A 203 10.44 -2.33 -0.72
CA ARG A 203 10.93 -3.45 0.11
C ARG A 203 12.19 -4.09 -0.47
N LEU A 204 12.25 -4.35 -1.77
CA LEU A 204 13.48 -4.84 -2.40
C LEU A 204 14.64 -3.85 -2.23
N LEU A 205 14.37 -2.55 -2.35
CA LEU A 205 15.38 -1.51 -2.17
C LEU A 205 15.90 -1.41 -0.74
N SER A 206 15.03 -1.53 0.27
CA SER A 206 15.44 -1.46 1.68
C SER A 206 16.33 -2.63 2.08
N GLU A 207 16.02 -3.85 1.61
CA GLU A 207 16.78 -5.06 1.95
C GLU A 207 18.10 -5.17 1.17
N SER A 208 18.20 -4.51 0.02
CA SER A 208 19.38 -4.58 -0.86
C SER A 208 20.35 -3.41 -0.73
N TYR A 209 20.02 -2.40 0.09
CA TYR A 209 20.72 -1.11 0.11
C TYR A 209 22.23 -1.25 0.37
N ASP A 210 22.64 -2.20 1.22
CA ASP A 210 24.04 -2.45 1.56
C ASP A 210 24.70 -3.58 0.73
N VAL A 211 23.90 -4.30 -0.05
CA VAL A 211 24.29 -5.60 -0.60
C VAL A 211 24.47 -5.54 -2.13
N PHE A 212 23.78 -4.63 -2.81
CA PHE A 212 23.74 -4.60 -4.27
C PHE A 212 23.82 -3.19 -4.85
N SER A 213 24.82 -2.97 -5.71
CA SER A 213 24.79 -1.81 -6.60
C SER A 213 23.74 -2.06 -7.68
N TRP A 214 22.69 -1.24 -7.70
CA TRP A 214 21.62 -1.39 -8.69
C TRP A 214 22.03 -0.94 -10.11
N GLY A 215 23.19 -0.29 -10.27
CA GLY A 215 23.72 0.13 -11.57
C GLY A 215 23.82 -1.03 -12.58
N PRO A 216 24.59 -2.09 -12.27
CA PRO A 216 24.66 -3.30 -13.10
C PRO A 216 23.31 -3.92 -13.46
N LEU A 217 22.33 -3.91 -12.55
CA LEU A 217 20.99 -4.39 -12.89
C LEU A 217 20.27 -3.43 -13.83
N VAL A 218 20.35 -2.12 -13.57
CA VAL A 218 19.78 -1.11 -14.46
C VAL A 218 20.35 -1.25 -15.86
N ASP A 219 21.66 -1.45 -15.98
CA ASP A 219 22.33 -1.66 -17.26
C ASP A 219 21.88 -2.98 -17.92
N HIS A 220 21.84 -4.09 -17.16
CA HIS A 220 21.33 -5.36 -17.65
C HIS A 220 19.87 -5.30 -18.12
N LEU A 221 19.01 -4.60 -17.37
CA LEU A 221 17.60 -4.42 -17.69
C LEU A 221 17.41 -3.51 -18.91
N LYS A 222 18.27 -2.50 -19.09
CA LYS A 222 18.32 -1.69 -20.31
C LYS A 222 18.70 -2.55 -21.52
N GLU A 223 19.74 -3.37 -21.40
CA GLU A 223 20.21 -4.26 -22.48
C GLU A 223 19.18 -5.33 -22.88
N THR A 224 18.46 -5.88 -21.90
CA THR A 224 17.48 -6.97 -22.12
C THR A 224 16.08 -6.47 -22.47
N SER A 225 15.81 -5.17 -22.33
CA SER A 225 14.53 -4.58 -22.71
C SER A 225 14.40 -4.42 -24.22
N TYR A 226 13.87 -5.46 -24.88
CA TYR A 226 13.60 -5.45 -26.33
C TYR A 226 12.54 -4.42 -26.78
N CYS A 227 11.86 -3.75 -25.84
CA CYS A 227 11.05 -2.58 -26.21
C CYS A 227 12.02 -1.43 -26.51
N LYS A 228 11.97 -0.89 -27.74
CA LYS A 228 12.49 0.45 -28.07
C LYS A 228 11.68 1.54 -27.35
N CYS A 229 11.49 1.38 -26.05
CA CYS A 229 10.91 2.34 -25.16
C CYS A 229 11.97 3.43 -25.00
N SER A 230 12.02 4.32 -26.01
CA SER A 230 12.85 5.52 -26.04
C SER A 230 12.56 6.33 -24.78
N GLY A 231 13.41 6.19 -23.76
CA GLY A 231 13.18 6.81 -22.45
C GLY A 231 13.90 6.16 -21.27
N LEU A 232 14.38 4.91 -21.39
CA LEU A 232 15.07 4.23 -20.28
C LEU A 232 16.37 4.92 -19.83
N GLU A 233 16.98 5.75 -20.68
CA GLU A 233 18.25 6.43 -20.40
C GLU A 233 18.17 7.37 -19.17
N ASN A 234 16.99 7.91 -18.87
CA ASN A 234 16.77 8.87 -17.77
C ASN A 234 15.89 8.33 -16.63
N ILE A 235 15.64 7.01 -16.59
CA ILE A 235 14.79 6.42 -15.56
C ILE A 235 15.52 6.35 -14.23
N LYS A 236 14.81 6.72 -13.16
CA LYS A 236 15.35 6.67 -11.81
C LYS A 236 15.54 5.22 -11.37
N LYS A 237 16.51 4.98 -10.49
CA LYS A 237 16.79 3.64 -9.94
C LYS A 237 15.52 2.96 -9.42
N GLU A 238 14.69 3.70 -8.69
CA GLU A 238 13.45 3.21 -8.07
C GLU A 238 12.46 2.72 -9.12
N GLU A 239 12.32 3.44 -10.23
CA GLU A 239 11.42 3.09 -11.33
C GLU A 239 11.89 1.82 -12.05
N VAL A 240 13.22 1.60 -12.17
CA VAL A 240 13.74 0.35 -12.72
C VAL A 240 13.43 -0.84 -11.82
N VAL A 241 13.60 -0.69 -10.50
CA VAL A 241 13.24 -1.75 -9.54
C VAL A 241 11.75 -2.03 -9.58
N GLU A 242 10.92 -0.99 -9.73
CA GLU A 242 9.47 -1.12 -9.89
C GLU A 242 9.12 -1.95 -11.13
N LEU A 243 9.69 -1.63 -12.30
CA LEU A 243 9.47 -2.38 -13.53
C LEU A 243 9.96 -3.83 -13.43
N TYR A 244 11.08 -4.06 -12.77
CA TYR A 244 11.59 -5.41 -12.51
C TYR A 244 10.64 -6.21 -11.62
N THR A 245 10.21 -5.60 -10.51
CA THR A 245 9.27 -6.18 -9.56
C THR A 245 7.96 -6.55 -10.24
N GLU A 246 7.41 -5.62 -11.04
CA GLU A 246 6.22 -5.86 -11.85
C GLU A 246 6.41 -7.05 -12.79
N LYS A 247 7.52 -7.08 -13.53
CA LYS A 247 7.84 -8.16 -14.47
C LYS A 247 7.82 -9.53 -13.78
N GLN A 248 8.53 -9.66 -12.66
CA GLN A 248 8.63 -10.94 -11.95
C GLN A 248 7.28 -11.38 -11.36
N ILE A 249 6.52 -10.45 -10.78
CA ILE A 249 5.18 -10.73 -10.24
C ILE A 249 4.24 -11.17 -11.36
N LEU A 250 4.19 -10.43 -12.47
CA LEU A 250 3.36 -10.78 -13.63
C LEU A 250 3.78 -12.13 -14.23
N GLN A 251 5.08 -12.45 -14.22
CA GLN A 251 5.56 -13.75 -14.68
C GLN A 251 4.96 -14.89 -13.87
N ALA A 252 5.06 -14.79 -12.55
CA ALA A 252 4.54 -15.80 -11.65
C ALA A 252 3.03 -16.00 -11.79
N PHE A 253 2.27 -14.92 -12.00
CA PHE A 253 0.84 -15.04 -12.29
C PHE A 253 0.56 -15.65 -13.66
N ALA A 254 1.29 -15.25 -14.70
CA ALA A 254 1.11 -15.81 -16.04
C ALA A 254 1.43 -17.31 -16.09
N GLU A 255 2.43 -17.78 -15.34
CA GLU A 255 2.73 -19.21 -15.22
C GLU A 255 1.57 -19.99 -14.57
N ASN A 256 0.95 -19.44 -13.53
CA ASN A 256 -0.23 -20.05 -12.91
C ASN A 256 -1.45 -20.08 -13.84
N ASP A 257 -1.66 -18.99 -14.58
CA ASP A 257 -2.75 -18.91 -15.57
C ASP A 257 -2.55 -19.96 -16.66
N LEU A 258 -1.31 -20.11 -17.15
CA LEU A 258 -0.97 -21.12 -18.15
C LEU A 258 -1.19 -22.52 -17.61
N GLU A 259 -0.74 -22.82 -16.38
CA GLU A 259 -0.99 -24.12 -15.73
C GLU A 259 -2.49 -24.43 -15.65
N CYS A 260 -3.31 -23.46 -15.23
CA CYS A 260 -4.76 -23.61 -15.11
C CYS A 260 -5.43 -23.87 -16.47
N LEU A 261 -5.08 -23.08 -17.49
CA LEU A 261 -5.60 -23.24 -18.84
C LEU A 261 -5.19 -24.61 -19.42
N SER A 262 -3.95 -25.01 -19.17
CA SER A 262 -3.41 -26.30 -19.64
C SER A 262 -4.05 -27.49 -18.94
N ALA A 263 -4.40 -27.38 -17.65
CA ALA A 263 -5.11 -28.43 -16.95
C ALA A 263 -6.55 -28.60 -17.49
N THR A 264 -7.20 -27.51 -17.88
CA THR A 264 -8.61 -27.51 -18.31
C THR A 264 -8.81 -27.79 -19.80
N HIS A 265 -7.79 -27.61 -20.64
CA HIS A 265 -7.85 -27.82 -22.10
C HIS A 265 -9.04 -27.13 -22.80
N ILE A 266 -9.44 -25.93 -22.34
CA ILE A 266 -10.60 -25.21 -22.89
C ILE A 266 -10.28 -24.63 -24.28
N GLY A 267 -11.05 -25.01 -25.29
CA GLY A 267 -10.93 -24.49 -26.66
C GLY A 267 -9.87 -25.19 -27.51
N LYS A 268 -9.41 -24.51 -28.56
CA LYS A 268 -8.40 -24.99 -29.53
C LYS A 268 -6.96 -24.90 -29.03
N GLY A 269 -6.71 -24.11 -27.98
CA GLY A 269 -5.38 -23.90 -27.44
C GLY A 269 -5.26 -22.63 -26.60
N ILE A 270 -4.10 -21.99 -26.63
CA ILE A 270 -3.78 -20.77 -25.88
C ILE A 270 -3.62 -19.59 -26.83
N ARG A 271 -4.22 -18.44 -26.49
CA ARG A 271 -3.97 -17.16 -27.14
C ARG A 271 -3.27 -16.20 -26.17
N ILE A 272 -2.30 -15.44 -26.67
CA ILE A 272 -1.65 -14.34 -25.93
C ILE A 272 -2.44 -13.05 -26.25
N LEU A 273 -3.07 -12.46 -25.23
CA LEU A 273 -3.81 -11.19 -25.37
C LEU A 273 -2.93 -10.00 -24.96
N PRO A 274 -2.74 -9.01 -25.86
CA PRO A 274 -2.06 -7.77 -25.52
C PRO A 274 -2.89 -6.92 -24.56
N ALA A 275 -2.26 -6.38 -23.51
CA ALA A 275 -2.94 -5.63 -22.45
C ALA A 275 -3.69 -4.37 -22.91
N ARG A 276 -3.31 -3.80 -24.06
CA ARG A 276 -3.84 -2.54 -24.61
C ARG A 276 -4.29 -2.71 -26.06
N GLY A 277 -5.11 -3.73 -26.32
CA GLY A 277 -5.82 -3.88 -27.61
C GLY A 277 -4.93 -3.83 -28.86
N ASN A 278 -3.75 -4.49 -28.81
CA ASN A 278 -2.71 -4.64 -29.85
C ASN A 278 -1.46 -3.74 -29.75
N SER A 279 -1.32 -2.87 -28.74
CA SER A 279 -0.15 -1.96 -28.68
C SER A 279 1.17 -2.58 -28.18
N CYS A 280 1.20 -3.86 -27.80
CA CYS A 280 2.46 -4.50 -27.36
C CYS A 280 3.25 -4.97 -28.57
N ILE A 281 4.20 -4.17 -29.03
CA ILE A 281 4.99 -4.43 -30.25
C ILE A 281 5.63 -5.82 -30.22
N SER A 282 6.22 -6.23 -29.10
CA SER A 282 6.93 -7.51 -28.97
C SER A 282 6.02 -8.74 -28.93
N CYS A 283 4.77 -8.58 -28.51
CA CYS A 283 3.79 -9.68 -28.48
C CYS A 283 2.91 -9.70 -29.74
N TYR A 284 2.77 -8.56 -30.42
CA TYR A 284 1.98 -8.41 -31.63
C TYR A 284 2.71 -8.90 -32.89
N SER A 285 4.03 -8.75 -32.98
CA SER A 285 4.81 -9.10 -34.18
C SER A 285 5.10 -10.58 -34.36
N GLY A 286 4.60 -11.46 -33.47
CA GLY A 286 4.86 -12.89 -33.52
C GLY A 286 3.59 -13.73 -33.48
N LYS A 287 3.77 -15.06 -33.48
CA LYS A 287 2.68 -16.01 -33.24
C LYS A 287 2.07 -15.74 -31.86
N ASN A 288 0.75 -15.60 -31.80
CA ASN A 288 -0.02 -15.30 -30.60
C ASN A 288 -1.12 -16.34 -30.31
N GLU A 289 -1.26 -17.35 -31.16
CA GLU A 289 -2.20 -18.47 -31.00
C GLU A 289 -1.41 -19.77 -31.09
N TYR A 290 -1.57 -20.64 -30.11
CA TYR A 290 -0.83 -21.89 -29.99
C TYR A 290 -1.83 -23.01 -29.77
N GLN A 291 -1.77 -24.06 -30.59
CA GLN A 291 -2.58 -25.26 -30.35
C GLN A 291 -2.10 -25.99 -29.09
N TRP A 292 -2.92 -26.87 -28.51
CA TRP A 292 -2.50 -27.69 -27.37
C TRP A 292 -1.26 -28.55 -27.65
N SER A 293 -1.09 -29.01 -28.89
CA SER A 293 0.10 -29.72 -29.38
C SER A 293 1.37 -28.84 -29.44
N GLU A 294 1.24 -27.53 -29.21
CA GLU A 294 2.31 -26.54 -29.26
C GLU A 294 2.54 -25.84 -27.92
N ILE A 295 2.00 -26.38 -26.82
CA ILE A 295 2.10 -25.78 -25.49
C ILE A 295 3.55 -25.49 -25.07
N ASP A 296 4.48 -26.38 -25.39
CA ASP A 296 5.92 -26.24 -25.08
C ASP A 296 6.60 -25.14 -25.91
N LYS A 297 5.94 -24.64 -26.97
CA LYS A 297 6.42 -23.54 -27.81
C LYS A 297 5.89 -22.18 -27.36
N ILE A 298 5.04 -22.14 -26.34
CA ILE A 298 4.50 -20.88 -25.80
C ILE A 298 5.62 -20.15 -25.08
N PRO A 299 5.95 -18.90 -25.47
CA PRO A 299 6.99 -18.14 -24.82
C PRO A 299 6.51 -17.65 -23.46
N LYS A 300 7.42 -17.66 -22.48
CA LYS A 300 7.16 -17.11 -21.14
C LYS A 300 6.74 -15.63 -21.22
N MET A 301 5.79 -15.27 -20.39
CA MET A 301 5.29 -13.90 -20.23
C MET A 301 5.65 -13.42 -18.82
N PRO A 302 5.94 -12.12 -18.62
CA PRO A 302 6.11 -11.07 -19.62
C PRO A 302 7.37 -11.23 -20.49
N ARG A 303 7.28 -10.94 -21.79
CA ARG A 303 8.43 -11.03 -22.73
C ARG A 303 9.48 -9.94 -22.52
N HIS A 304 9.10 -8.81 -21.92
CA HIS A 304 9.95 -7.65 -21.68
C HIS A 304 9.41 -6.84 -20.50
N LEU A 305 10.19 -5.88 -20.00
CA LEU A 305 9.76 -4.96 -18.94
C LEU A 305 8.55 -4.12 -19.38
N GLY A 306 7.58 -3.94 -18.48
CA GLY A 306 6.32 -3.25 -18.74
C GLY A 306 5.34 -4.03 -19.65
N CYS A 307 5.66 -5.27 -20.04
CA CYS A 307 4.71 -6.11 -20.76
C CYS A 307 3.64 -6.64 -19.81
N HIS A 308 2.38 -6.48 -20.19
CA HIS A 308 1.22 -6.89 -19.40
C HIS A 308 0.34 -7.91 -20.14
N CYS A 309 0.87 -8.54 -21.20
CA CYS A 309 0.07 -9.49 -21.97
C CYS A 309 -0.18 -10.76 -21.14
N LYS A 310 -1.32 -11.39 -21.37
CA LYS A 310 -1.79 -12.54 -20.59
C LYS A 310 -2.15 -13.70 -21.49
N TYR A 311 -2.09 -14.91 -20.93
CA TYR A 311 -2.64 -16.09 -21.60
C TYR A 311 -4.16 -16.13 -21.42
N VAL A 312 -4.86 -16.57 -22.46
CA VAL A 312 -6.29 -16.90 -22.40
C VAL A 312 -6.57 -18.15 -23.23
N ALA A 313 -7.71 -18.78 -23.00
CA ALA A 313 -8.21 -19.84 -23.87
C ALA A 313 -8.49 -19.31 -25.30
N TRP A 314 -8.04 -20.05 -26.31
CA TRP A 314 -8.37 -19.81 -27.71
C TRP A 314 -9.61 -20.63 -28.09
N ILE A 315 -10.76 -19.99 -28.19
CA ILE A 315 -12.04 -20.62 -28.55
C ILE A 315 -12.23 -20.62 -30.07
#